data_AF-A0A533UFK8-F1
#
_entry.id   AF-A0A533UFK8-F1
#
_cell.length_a   1.000
_cell.length_b   1.000
_cell.length_c   1.000
_cell.angle_alpha   90.00
_cell.angle_beta   90.00
_cell.angle_gamma   90.00
#
_symmetry.space_group_name_H-M   'P 1'
#
loop_
_entity.id
_entity.type
_entity.pdbx_description
1 polymer ?
#
loop_
_entity_poly.entity_id
_entity_poly.type
_entity_poly.pdbx_seq_one_letter_code
_entity_poly.pdbx_strand_id
1 'polypeptide(L)'
;MFIGRATLEPGWSWEKCVKPIAKTKSCEAPHTGYMVSGRIKVVMDDGTEEEFGPGDVAIIPPGHNAWVVGDEPVGNIDFTGYKDYAKRN
;
A
#
# COMPACT_ATOMS: atom_id res chain seq x y z
N MET A 1 5.99 -17.43 6.87
CA MET A 1 4.92 -16.47 6.52
C MET A 1 4.89 -15.43 7.62
N PHE A 2 4.97 -14.14 7.27
CA PHE A 2 4.85 -13.03 8.21
C PHE A 2 3.56 -12.30 7.91
N ILE A 3 2.85 -11.89 8.96
CA ILE A 3 1.66 -11.05 8.84
C ILE A 3 2.05 -9.69 9.39
N GLY A 4 1.89 -8.65 8.57
CA GLY A 4 2.13 -7.27 8.92
C GLY A 4 0.84 -6.53 9.21
N ARG A 5 0.89 -5.60 10.16
CA ARG A 5 -0.15 -4.58 10.31
C ARG A 5 0.43 -3.23 9.94
N ALA A 6 -0.27 -2.48 9.11
CA ALA A 6 0.02 -1.09 8.83
C ALA A 6 -1.16 -0.20 9.25
N THR A 7 -0.83 0.97 9.80
CA THR A 7 -1.75 2.10 9.92
C THR A 7 -1.16 3.23 9.07
N LEU A 8 -1.91 3.73 8.09
CA LEU A 8 -1.50 4.81 7.20
C LEU A 8 -2.38 6.02 7.48
N GLU A 9 -1.76 7.11 7.92
CA GLU A 9 -2.49 8.32 8.32
C GLU A 9 -2.98 9.13 7.11
N PRO A 10 -4.02 9.97 7.26
CA PRO A 10 -4.44 10.91 6.24
C PRO A 10 -3.28 11.73 5.68
N GLY A 11 -3.24 11.87 4.36
CA GLY A 11 -2.14 12.53 3.64
C GLY A 11 -0.92 11.64 3.37
N TRP A 12 -0.88 10.41 3.88
CA TRP A 12 0.14 9.43 3.53
C TRP A 12 0.05 9.04 2.05
N SER A 13 1.22 8.94 1.39
CA SER A 13 1.36 8.26 0.11
C SER A 13 2.68 7.49 0.05
N TRP A 14 2.70 6.40 -0.72
CA TRP A 14 3.91 5.62 -0.96
C TRP A 14 5.01 6.51 -1.54
N GLU A 15 4.66 7.35 -2.52
CA GLU A 15 5.60 8.28 -3.14
C GLU A 15 6.25 9.25 -2.14
N LYS A 16 5.49 9.83 -1.20
CA LYS A 16 6.05 10.81 -0.25
C LYS A 16 6.84 10.13 0.87
N CYS A 17 6.35 9.00 1.37
CA CYS A 17 6.82 8.41 2.62
C CYS A 17 7.82 7.27 2.40
N VAL A 18 7.65 6.46 1.35
CA VAL A 18 8.40 5.21 1.16
C VAL A 18 9.40 5.31 0.02
N LYS A 19 9.05 5.96 -1.10
CA LYS A 19 9.96 6.17 -2.24
C LYS A 19 11.34 6.74 -1.86
N PRO A 20 11.48 7.70 -0.92
CA PRO A 20 12.81 8.19 -0.51
C PRO A 20 13.70 7.11 0.14
N ILE A 21 13.07 6.07 0.69
CA ILE A 21 13.74 4.93 1.35
C ILE A 21 14.02 3.82 0.33
N ALA A 22 12.99 3.43 -0.44
CA ALA A 22 13.05 2.33 -1.40
C ALA A 22 13.89 2.66 -2.65
N LYS A 23 13.95 3.93 -3.05
CA LYS A 23 14.69 4.43 -4.23
C LYS A 23 14.30 3.77 -5.55
N THR A 24 13.08 3.24 -5.64
CA THR A 24 12.47 2.72 -6.87
C THR A 24 11.50 3.74 -7.47
N LYS A 25 11.06 3.52 -8.72
CA LYS A 25 10.08 4.40 -9.38
C LYS A 25 8.70 4.28 -8.71
N SER A 26 8.30 3.05 -8.41
CA SER A 26 7.04 2.63 -7.79
C SER A 26 7.31 1.54 -6.74
N CYS A 27 6.29 1.13 -5.99
CA CYS A 27 6.39 0.06 -5.01
C CYS A 27 6.57 -1.29 -5.72
N GLU A 28 7.66 -1.98 -5.42
CA GLU A 28 7.98 -3.30 -5.99
C GLU A 28 7.59 -4.47 -5.07
N ALA A 29 7.02 -4.19 -3.89
CA ALA A 29 6.59 -5.22 -2.96
C ALA A 29 5.19 -5.72 -3.34
N PRO A 30 4.97 -7.04 -3.45
CA PRO A 30 3.63 -7.59 -3.67
C PRO A 30 2.80 -7.53 -2.39
N HIS A 31 1.58 -7.00 -2.46
CA HIS A 31 0.68 -6.89 -1.30
C HIS A 31 -0.59 -7.72 -1.49
N THR A 32 -0.87 -8.60 -0.53
CA THR A 32 -2.18 -9.22 -0.34
C THR A 32 -2.69 -8.72 1.01
N GLY A 33 -3.58 -7.73 0.97
CA GLY A 33 -4.01 -6.97 2.14
C GLY A 33 -5.49 -7.09 2.41
N TYR A 34 -5.89 -7.18 3.67
CA TYR A 34 -7.28 -6.99 4.11
C TYR A 34 -7.43 -5.60 4.73
N MET A 35 -8.35 -4.81 4.19
CA MET A 35 -8.62 -3.44 4.64
C MET A 35 -9.58 -3.45 5.83
N VAL A 36 -9.09 -2.98 6.97
CA VAL A 36 -9.82 -2.93 8.25
C VAL A 36 -10.61 -1.62 8.39
N SER A 37 -10.02 -0.50 7.96
CA SER A 37 -10.58 0.86 8.09
C SER A 37 -10.03 1.78 7.00
N GLY A 38 -10.65 2.95 6.83
CA GLY A 38 -10.23 3.95 5.85
C GLY A 38 -10.33 3.47 4.39
N ARG A 39 -9.80 4.28 3.47
CA ARG A 39 -9.74 3.96 2.04
C ARG A 39 -8.38 4.25 1.46
N ILE A 40 -7.90 3.38 0.58
CA ILE A 40 -6.64 3.54 -0.14
C ILE A 40 -6.88 3.48 -1.63
N LYS A 41 -6.30 4.42 -2.36
CA LYS A 41 -6.24 4.41 -3.82
C LYS A 41 -4.90 3.80 -4.23
N VAL A 42 -4.94 2.92 -5.23
CA VAL A 42 -3.78 2.28 -5.83
C VAL A 42 -3.79 2.56 -7.33
N VAL A 43 -2.63 2.93 -7.87
CA VAL A 43 -2.44 3.16 -9.29
C VAL A 43 -1.21 2.39 -9.75
N MET A 44 -1.43 1.50 -10.71
CA MET A 44 -0.41 0.66 -11.33
C MET A 44 0.41 1.47 -12.33
N ASP A 45 1.62 1.01 -12.64
CA ASP A 45 2.49 1.68 -13.62
C ASP A 45 1.91 1.73 -15.05
N ASP A 46 0.96 0.85 -15.38
CA ASP A 46 0.23 0.87 -16.66
C ASP A 46 -0.96 1.86 -16.68
N GLY A 47 -1.23 2.51 -15.54
CA GLY A 47 -2.32 3.46 -15.36
C GLY A 47 -3.63 2.85 -14.88
N THR A 48 -3.70 1.53 -14.67
CA THR A 48 -4.86 0.89 -14.04
C THR A 48 -5.01 1.38 -12.61
N GLU A 49 -6.24 1.69 -12.21
CA GLU A 49 -6.52 2.23 -10.89
C GLU A 49 -7.61 1.46 -10.15
N GLU A 50 -7.39 1.22 -8.87
CA GLU A 50 -8.37 0.60 -7.97
C GLU A 50 -8.39 1.34 -6.63
N GLU A 51 -9.54 1.33 -5.97
CA GLU A 51 -9.71 1.85 -4.62
C GLU A 51 -10.26 0.75 -3.73
N PHE A 52 -9.67 0.58 -2.56
CA PHE A 52 -10.07 -0.42 -1.59
C PHE A 52 -10.51 0.27 -0.30
N GLY A 53 -11.64 -0.18 0.24
CA GLY A 53 -12.20 0.28 1.51
C GLY A 53 -12.38 -0.87 2.51
N PRO A 54 -13.02 -0.59 3.66
CA PRO A 54 -13.15 -1.57 4.74
C PRO A 54 -13.91 -2.82 4.28
N GLY A 55 -13.33 -4.00 4.54
CA GLY A 55 -13.88 -5.30 4.12
C GLY A 55 -13.30 -5.84 2.81
N ASP A 56 -12.60 -5.01 2.02
CA ASP A 56 -12.02 -5.45 0.76
C ASP A 56 -10.72 -6.23 0.96
N VAL A 57 -10.46 -7.16 0.04
CA VAL A 57 -9.16 -7.82 -0.12
C VAL A 57 -8.47 -7.25 -1.34
N ALA A 58 -7.31 -6.62 -1.13
CA ALA A 58 -6.48 -6.06 -2.18
C ALA A 58 -5.38 -7.05 -2.56
N ILE A 59 -5.29 -7.41 -3.84
CA ILE A 59 -4.19 -8.20 -4.41
C ILE A 59 -3.44 -7.29 -5.38
N ILE A 60 -2.33 -6.71 -4.92
CA ILE A 60 -1.60 -5.67 -5.62
C ILE A 60 -0.22 -6.24 -6.01
N PRO A 61 0.03 -6.46 -7.31
CA PRO A 61 1.35 -6.90 -7.77
C PRO A 61 2.39 -5.77 -7.70
N PRO A 62 3.69 -6.07 -7.84
CA PRO A 62 4.73 -5.07 -7.97
C PRO A 62 4.43 -4.05 -9.09
N GLY A 63 4.88 -2.81 -8.91
CA GLY A 63 4.71 -1.73 -9.88
C GLY A 63 3.49 -0.86 -9.63
N HIS A 64 3.40 -0.21 -8.46
CA HIS A 64 2.28 0.66 -8.11
C HIS A 64 2.65 1.84 -7.20
N ASN A 65 1.83 2.89 -7.21
CA ASN A 65 1.79 3.93 -6.19
C ASN A 65 0.48 3.79 -5.39
N ALA A 66 0.47 4.24 -4.15
CA ALA A 66 -0.72 4.17 -3.31
C ALA A 66 -0.80 5.36 -2.35
N TRP A 67 -2.01 5.77 -1.98
CA TRP A 67 -2.25 6.84 -1.02
C TRP A 67 -3.58 6.71 -0.28
N VAL A 68 -3.62 7.25 0.93
CA VAL A 68 -4.84 7.32 1.73
C VAL A 68 -5.82 8.31 1.09
N VAL A 69 -7.08 7.90 0.98
CA VAL A 69 -8.19 8.72 0.50
C VAL A 69 -9.01 9.21 1.69
N GLY A 70 -9.28 10.52 1.73
CA GLY A 70 -10.08 11.14 2.78
C GLY A 70 -9.27 11.44 4.05
N ASP A 71 -9.98 11.50 5.17
CA ASP A 71 -9.51 11.94 6.49
C ASP A 71 -9.53 10.82 7.55
N GLU A 72 -9.85 9.59 7.15
CA GLU A 72 -9.80 8.40 8.01
C GLU A 72 -8.49 7.61 7.79
N PRO A 73 -7.76 7.22 8.84
CA PRO A 73 -6.59 6.36 8.70
C PRO A 73 -6.92 4.98 8.10
N VAL A 74 -6.09 4.53 7.17
CA VAL A 74 -6.18 3.17 6.61
C VAL A 74 -5.52 2.18 7.56
N GLY A 75 -6.30 1.22 8.04
CA GLY A 75 -5.80 0.03 8.72
C GLY A 75 -5.73 -1.14 7.74
N ASN A 76 -4.55 -1.73 7.54
CA ASN A 76 -4.34 -2.87 6.64
C ASN A 76 -3.62 -4.02 7.34
N ILE A 77 -4.06 -5.25 7.08
CA ILE A 77 -3.36 -6.48 7.43
C ILE A 77 -2.77 -7.09 6.16
N ASP A 78 -1.46 -7.08 6.03
CA ASP A 78 -0.72 -7.60 4.87
C ASP A 78 -0.16 -9.00 5.14
N PHE A 79 -0.45 -9.93 4.23
CA PHE A 79 -0.06 -11.34 4.32
C PHE A 79 1.16 -11.70 3.46
N THR A 80 1.66 -10.79 2.61
CA THR A 80 2.75 -11.06 1.66
C THR A 80 3.90 -10.05 1.71
N GLY A 81 3.60 -8.75 1.58
CA GLY A 81 4.58 -7.73 1.20
C GLY A 81 5.39 -7.15 2.35
N TYR A 82 4.94 -7.37 3.58
CA TYR A 82 5.44 -6.65 4.75
C TYR A 82 6.95 -6.81 4.98
N LYS A 83 7.52 -7.99 4.68
CA LYS A 83 8.95 -8.26 4.90
C LYS A 83 9.85 -7.36 4.03
N ASP A 84 9.39 -6.97 2.85
CA ASP A 84 10.20 -6.32 1.82
C ASP A 84 9.73 -4.90 1.47
N TYR A 85 8.56 -4.49 1.97
CA TYR A 85 7.85 -3.22 1.72
C TYR A 85 8.69 -1.92 1.74
N ALA A 86 9.70 -1.82 2.61
CA ALA A 86 10.51 -0.60 2.75
C ALA A 86 12.02 -0.91 2.77
N LYS A 87 12.43 -2.04 2.20
CA LYS A 87 13.85 -2.39 2.15
C LYS A 87 14.60 -1.50 1.17
N ARG A 88 15.82 -1.16 1.54
CA ARG A 88 16.81 -0.64 0.59
C ARG A 88 17.25 -1.81 -0.27
N ASN A 89 17.14 -1.66 -1.59
CA ASN A 89 17.88 -2.49 -2.53
C ASN A 89 19.37 -2.12 -2.52
#